data_AF-A0A2I0KFZ2-F1
#
_entry.id   AF-A0A2I0KFZ2-F1
#
_cell.length_a   1.000
_cell.length_b   1.000
_cell.length_c   1.000
_cell.angle_alpha   90.00
_cell.angle_beta   90.00
_cell.angle_gamma   90.00
#
_symmetry.space_group_name_H-M   'P 1'
#
loop_
_entity.id
_entity.type
_entity.pdbx_description
1 polymer ?
#
loop_
_entity_poly.entity_id
_entity_poly.type
_entity_poly.pdbx_seq_one_letter_code
_entity_poly.pdbx_strand_id
1 'polypeptide(L)'
;MLQIIEAILKNPDDNTQVSLIYANVSPDDILLKQKLDILAASRPNLKIFYTVDNPTKNWKGGVGYVSKDMALKGLPGPSDDTLILVCGPPGMMHHISGDKAKDRSQGELRGLLKDLGYTEQMVYKF
;
A
#
# COMPACT_ATOMS: atom_id res chain seq x y z
N MET A 1 7.80 -2.11 3.33
CA MET A 1 7.60 -1.50 2.00
C MET A 1 8.86 -0.86 1.44
N LEU A 2 9.46 0.14 2.10
CA LEU A 2 10.62 0.88 1.56
C LEU A 2 11.77 -0.01 1.04
N GLN A 3 12.17 -1.04 1.79
CA GLN A 3 13.25 -1.94 1.38
C GLN A 3 13.00 -2.59 -0.01
N ILE A 4 11.77 -3.01 -0.28
CA ILE A 4 11.38 -3.64 -1.55
C ILE A 4 11.40 -2.60 -2.67
N ILE A 5 10.86 -1.41 -2.40
CA ILE A 5 10.88 -0.29 -3.34
C ILE A 5 12.33 0.05 -3.73
N GLU A 6 13.22 0.20 -2.76
CA GLU A 6 14.62 0.52 -3.03
C GLU A 6 15.34 -0.59 -3.81
N ALA A 7 15.05 -1.86 -3.53
CA ALA A 7 15.63 -2.98 -4.27
C ALA A 7 15.21 -2.96 -5.75
N ILE A 8 13.92 -2.79 -6.03
CA ILE A 8 13.38 -2.66 -7.40
C ILE A 8 14.02 -1.46 -8.10
N LEU A 9 13.98 -0.28 -7.48
CA LEU A 9 14.51 0.94 -8.11
C LEU A 9 16.04 0.98 -8.20
N LYS A 10 16.78 0.14 -7.48
CA LYS A 10 18.23 0.04 -7.62
C LYS A 10 18.62 -0.74 -8.87
N ASN A 11 17.80 -1.67 -9.33
CA ASN A 11 18.04 -2.43 -10.54
C ASN A 11 17.51 -1.65 -11.76
N PRO A 12 18.35 -1.23 -12.72
CA PRO A 12 17.86 -0.55 -13.93
C PRO A 12 17.07 -1.48 -14.87
N ASP A 13 17.27 -2.79 -14.79
CA ASP A 13 16.60 -3.78 -15.64
C ASP A 13 15.28 -4.30 -15.04
N ASP A 14 14.96 -3.90 -13.81
CA ASP A 14 13.71 -4.25 -13.16
C ASP A 14 12.60 -3.27 -13.56
N ASN A 15 11.63 -3.79 -14.31
CA ASN A 15 10.51 -3.02 -14.86
C ASN A 15 9.23 -3.14 -14.02
N THR A 16 9.30 -3.70 -12.81
CA THR A 16 8.15 -3.87 -11.92
C THR A 16 7.45 -2.54 -11.67
N GLN A 17 6.14 -2.50 -11.90
CA GLN A 17 5.32 -1.33 -11.58
C GLN A 17 4.94 -1.37 -10.10
N VAL A 18 5.21 -0.30 -9.37
CA VAL A 18 4.99 -0.23 -7.93
C VAL A 18 4.03 0.90 -7.61
N SER A 19 2.93 0.56 -6.96
CA SER A 19 2.02 1.53 -6.36
C SER A 19 1.98 1.36 -4.84
N LEU A 20 2.08 2.47 -4.12
CA LEU A 20 1.99 2.51 -2.66
C LEU A 20 0.82 3.40 -2.22
N ILE A 21 -0.13 2.85 -1.48
CA ILE A 21 -1.05 3.63 -0.66
C ILE A 21 -0.45 3.70 0.75
N TYR A 22 -0.14 4.90 1.24
CA TYR A 22 0.48 5.09 2.55
C TYR A 22 -0.41 5.95 3.46
N ALA A 23 -0.91 5.31 4.52
CA ALA A 23 -1.91 5.89 5.43
C ALA A 23 -1.28 6.24 6.78
N ASN A 24 -1.57 7.44 7.28
CA ASN A 24 -1.05 7.98 8.54
C ASN A 24 -2.14 8.78 9.27
N VAL A 25 -1.92 9.15 10.54
CA VAL A 25 -2.90 9.96 11.29
C VAL A 25 -2.91 11.40 10.80
N SER A 26 -1.75 12.04 10.66
CA SER A 26 -1.62 13.39 10.11
C SER A 26 -0.50 13.47 9.07
N PRO A 27 -0.39 14.56 8.28
CA PRO A 27 0.72 14.74 7.32
C PRO A 27 2.11 14.68 7.96
N ASP A 28 2.25 15.11 9.22
CA ASP A 28 3.53 15.12 9.94
C ASP A 28 3.94 13.72 10.42
N ASP A 29 2.99 12.79 10.52
CA ASP A 29 3.23 11.40 10.90
C ASP A 29 3.74 10.54 9.73
N ILE A 30 3.81 11.10 8.51
CA ILE A 30 4.27 10.36 7.32
C ILE A 30 5.77 10.14 7.40
N LEU A 31 6.15 8.97 7.91
CA LEU A 31 7.54 8.57 8.04
C LEU A 31 8.22 8.55 6.67
N LEU A 32 9.42 9.13 6.62
CA LEU A 32 10.28 9.15 5.44
C LEU A 32 9.64 9.77 4.18
N LYS A 33 8.63 10.63 4.35
CA LYS A 33 7.92 11.29 3.23
C LYS A 33 8.85 11.89 2.19
N GLN A 34 9.84 12.67 2.62
CA GLN A 34 10.80 13.31 1.71
C GLN A 34 11.55 12.29 0.86
N LYS A 35 11.99 11.17 1.47
CA LYS A 35 12.70 10.10 0.76
C LYS A 35 11.78 9.41 -0.25
N LEU A 36 10.55 9.12 0.14
CA LEU A 36 9.54 8.52 -0.73
C LEU A 36 9.21 9.42 -1.93
N ASP A 37 9.04 10.73 -1.69
CA ASP A 37 8.78 11.71 -2.74
C ASP A 37 9.96 11.81 -3.73
N ILE A 38 11.20 11.81 -3.24
CA ILE A 38 12.41 11.79 -4.08
C ILE A 38 12.46 10.51 -4.93
N LEU A 39 12.17 9.34 -4.34
CA LEU A 39 12.15 8.08 -5.07
C LEU A 39 11.08 8.08 -6.17
N ALA A 40 9.85 8.53 -5.85
CA ALA A 40 8.76 8.60 -6.81
C ALA A 40 9.03 9.62 -7.95
N ALA A 41 9.73 10.72 -7.66
CA ALA A 41 10.17 11.67 -8.68
C ALA A 41 11.30 11.12 -9.56
N SER A 42 12.11 10.20 -9.04
CA SER A 42 13.29 9.67 -9.74
C SER A 42 12.96 8.62 -10.80
N ARG A 43 11.85 7.88 -10.65
CA ARG A 43 11.47 6.80 -11.58
C ARG A 43 9.96 6.74 -11.82
N PRO A 44 9.52 6.61 -13.09
CA PRO A 44 8.10 6.62 -13.45
C PRO A 44 7.33 5.38 -13.01
N ASN A 45 8.01 4.27 -12.71
CA ASN A 45 7.41 3.01 -12.29
C ASN A 45 7.04 2.98 -10.79
N LEU A 46 7.28 4.06 -10.03
CA LEU A 46 6.83 4.20 -8.64
C LEU A 46 5.78 5.30 -8.52
N LYS A 47 4.58 4.93 -8.04
CA LYS A 47 3.50 5.87 -7.71
C LYS A 47 3.16 5.77 -6.22
N ILE A 48 3.03 6.91 -5.56
CA ILE A 48 2.70 6.96 -4.12
C ILE A 48 1.47 7.83 -3.91
N PHE A 49 0.50 7.28 -3.19
CA PHE A 49 -0.73 7.93 -2.79
C PHE A 49 -0.77 8.00 -1.27
N TYR A 50 -0.80 9.21 -0.73
CA TYR A 50 -0.91 9.41 0.71
C TYR A 50 -2.37 9.63 1.11
N THR A 51 -2.77 9.08 2.27
CA THR A 51 -4.04 9.41 2.92
C THR A 51 -3.82 9.67 4.41
N VAL A 52 -4.56 10.62 4.99
CA VAL A 52 -4.45 10.95 6.41
C VAL A 52 -5.79 11.16 7.07
N ASP A 53 -5.90 10.81 8.36
CA ASP A 53 -7.13 11.02 9.14
C ASP A 53 -7.38 12.51 9.44
N ASN A 54 -6.32 13.23 9.80
CA ASN A 54 -6.33 14.62 10.23
C ASN A 54 -5.57 15.49 9.21
N PRO A 55 -6.20 15.89 8.08
CA PRO A 55 -5.53 16.68 7.05
C PRO A 55 -5.30 18.12 7.49
N THR A 56 -4.23 18.73 6.99
CA THR A 56 -4.07 20.19 7.03
C THR A 56 -4.98 20.86 6.01
N LYS A 57 -5.22 22.17 6.15
CA LYS A 57 -6.04 22.95 5.20
C LYS A 57 -5.57 22.85 3.74
N ASN A 58 -4.27 22.61 3.53
CA ASN A 58 -3.66 22.54 2.20
C ASN A 58 -3.43 21.11 1.71
N TRP A 59 -3.91 20.09 2.43
CA TRP A 59 -3.74 18.70 2.07
C TRP A 59 -4.37 18.38 0.71
N LYS A 60 -3.65 17.60 -0.10
CA LYS A 60 -4.06 17.21 -1.47
C LYS A 60 -4.23 15.71 -1.66
N GLY A 61 -3.88 14.91 -0.66
CA GLY A 61 -4.02 13.45 -0.69
C GLY A 61 -5.42 12.99 -0.28
N GLY A 62 -5.54 11.68 -0.05
CA GLY A 62 -6.76 11.08 0.51
C GLY A 62 -7.03 11.54 1.96
N VAL A 63 -8.29 11.48 2.37
CA VAL A 63 -8.70 11.80 3.74
C VAL A 63 -9.37 10.58 4.37
N GLY A 64 -8.96 10.24 5.59
CA GLY A 64 -9.42 9.09 6.36
C GLY A 64 -8.73 7.77 5.98
N TYR A 65 -9.35 6.68 6.44
CA TYR A 65 -8.89 5.32 6.17
C TYR A 65 -8.91 5.00 4.68
N VAL A 66 -8.07 4.04 4.29
CA VAL A 66 -8.00 3.56 2.91
C VAL A 66 -9.39 3.05 2.48
N SER A 67 -9.95 3.72 1.47
CA SER A 67 -11.28 3.43 0.95
C SER A 67 -11.24 2.52 -0.28
N LYS A 68 -12.41 1.99 -0.67
CA LYS A 68 -12.55 1.18 -1.88
C LYS A 68 -12.14 1.94 -3.14
N ASP A 69 -12.50 3.22 -3.22
CA ASP A 69 -12.14 4.10 -4.33
C ASP A 69 -10.63 4.35 -4.39
N MET A 70 -9.99 4.58 -3.24
CA MET A 70 -8.53 4.72 -3.18
C MET A 70 -7.83 3.46 -3.64
N ALA A 71 -8.29 2.28 -3.21
CA ALA A 71 -7.71 1.00 -3.65
C ALA A 71 -7.91 0.76 -5.14
N LEU A 72 -9.11 1.01 -5.69
CA LEU A 72 -9.38 0.85 -7.13
C LEU A 72 -8.53 1.77 -8.01
N LYS A 73 -8.24 3.00 -7.55
CA LYS A 73 -7.43 3.97 -8.30
C LYS A 73 -5.94 3.81 -8.07
N GLY A 74 -5.56 3.40 -6.86
CA GLY A 74 -4.18 3.41 -6.38
C GLY A 74 -3.47 2.06 -6.53
N LEU A 75 -4.18 0.93 -6.52
CA LEU A 75 -3.58 -0.41 -6.61
C LEU A 75 -3.78 -1.03 -8.00
N PRO A 76 -2.87 -1.89 -8.46
CA PRO A 76 -3.11 -2.71 -9.65
C PRO A 76 -4.31 -3.64 -9.42
N GLY A 77 -5.18 -3.79 -10.42
CA GLY A 77 -6.33 -4.68 -10.30
C GLY A 77 -5.94 -6.16 -10.09
N PRO A 78 -6.88 -7.02 -9.63
CA PRO A 78 -6.62 -8.44 -9.47
C PRO A 78 -6.20 -9.10 -10.79
N SER A 79 -5.05 -9.78 -10.79
CA SER A 79 -4.53 -10.54 -11.93
C SER A 79 -3.47 -11.52 -11.45
N ASP A 80 -3.10 -12.48 -12.30
CA ASP A 80 -2.03 -13.45 -11.99
C ASP A 80 -0.64 -12.79 -11.88
N ASP A 81 -0.48 -11.57 -12.41
CA ASP A 81 0.76 -10.77 -12.34
C ASP A 81 0.70 -9.71 -11.22
N THR A 82 -0.32 -9.76 -10.36
CA THR A 82 -0.54 -8.80 -9.28
C THR A 82 -0.08 -9.37 -7.94
N LEU A 83 0.77 -8.62 -7.24
CA LEU A 83 1.11 -8.86 -5.84
C LEU A 83 0.83 -7.62 -4.99
N ILE A 84 -0.06 -7.76 -4.01
CA ILE A 84 -0.38 -6.76 -3.00
C ILE A 84 0.32 -7.11 -1.69
N LEU A 85 1.07 -6.16 -1.17
CA LEU A 85 1.78 -6.28 0.09
C LEU A 85 1.07 -5.44 1.15
N VAL A 86 0.80 -6.00 2.33
CA VAL A 86 0.08 -5.30 3.41
C VAL A 86 0.90 -5.33 4.70
N CYS A 87 1.04 -4.17 5.34
CA CYS A 87 1.72 -4.01 6.63
C CYS A 87 1.11 -2.81 7.34
N GLY A 88 0.68 -2.99 8.59
CA GLY A 88 0.05 -1.93 9.36
C GLY A 88 -0.42 -2.41 10.73
N PRO A 89 -1.05 -1.52 11.51
CA PRO A 89 -1.63 -1.89 12.79
C PRO A 89 -2.82 -2.86 12.60
N PRO A 90 -3.20 -3.65 13.63
CA PRO A 90 -4.25 -4.68 13.51
C PRO A 90 -5.59 -4.15 12.97
N GLY A 91 -6.00 -2.93 13.34
CA GLY A 91 -7.22 -2.31 12.81
C GLY A 91 -7.18 -2.08 11.29
N MET A 92 -6.03 -1.66 10.77
CA MET A 92 -5.80 -1.54 9.33
C MET A 92 -5.76 -2.90 8.65
N MET A 93 -5.07 -3.88 9.26
CA MET A 93 -4.97 -5.23 8.71
C MET A 93 -6.36 -5.86 8.57
N HIS A 94 -7.19 -5.79 9.61
CA HIS A 94 -8.56 -6.30 9.58
C HIS A 94 -9.41 -5.65 8.48
N HIS A 95 -9.30 -4.32 8.33
CA HIS A 95 -10.03 -3.57 7.30
C HIS A 95 -9.58 -3.92 5.87
N ILE A 96 -8.29 -4.15 5.64
CA ILE A 96 -7.72 -4.31 4.29
C ILE A 96 -7.65 -5.76 3.83
N SER A 97 -7.11 -6.66 4.65
CA SER A 97 -6.75 -8.01 4.23
C SER A 97 -7.11 -9.12 5.23
N GLY A 98 -7.54 -8.76 6.43
CA GLY A 98 -7.45 -9.64 7.60
C GLY A 98 -6.01 -9.78 8.10
N ASP A 99 -5.87 -10.29 9.33
CA ASP A 99 -4.57 -10.56 9.97
C ASP A 99 -3.93 -11.86 9.45
N LYS A 100 -2.67 -12.08 9.85
CA LYS A 100 -2.01 -13.39 9.76
C LYS A 100 -2.65 -14.36 10.75
N ALA A 101 -2.57 -15.65 10.45
CA ALA A 101 -3.01 -16.66 11.40
C ALA A 101 -2.08 -16.74 12.61
N LYS A 102 -2.56 -17.33 13.71
CA LYS A 102 -1.80 -17.47 14.98
C LYS A 102 -0.50 -18.27 14.81
N ASP A 103 -0.47 -19.16 13.83
CA ASP A 103 0.71 -19.96 13.46
C ASP A 103 1.70 -19.20 12.54
N ARG A 104 1.43 -17.92 12.29
CA ARG A 104 2.20 -17.01 11.41
C ARG A 104 2.09 -17.31 9.92
N SER A 105 1.23 -18.24 9.49
CA SER A 105 0.85 -18.36 8.09
C SER A 105 0.06 -17.12 7.62
N GLN A 106 -0.13 -16.97 6.31
CA GLN A 106 -0.79 -15.80 5.72
C GLN A 106 -2.25 -15.61 6.17
N GLY A 107 -2.88 -16.66 6.73
CA GLY A 107 -4.27 -16.63 7.14
C GLY A 107 -5.23 -16.43 5.96
N GLU A 108 -6.52 -16.35 6.26
CA GLU A 108 -7.56 -16.10 5.26
C GLU A 108 -7.50 -14.65 4.77
N LEU A 109 -7.74 -14.42 3.47
CA LEU A 109 -7.93 -13.06 2.94
C LEU A 109 -9.35 -12.58 3.25
N ARG A 110 -9.45 -11.44 3.91
CA ARG A 110 -10.72 -10.79 4.28
C ARG A 110 -10.68 -9.30 3.94
N GLY A 111 -11.77 -8.60 4.23
CA GLY A 111 -11.84 -7.14 4.15
C GLY A 111 -11.80 -6.63 2.71
N LEU A 112 -11.33 -5.40 2.58
CA LEU A 112 -11.44 -4.62 1.35
C LEU A 112 -10.83 -5.31 0.11
N LEU A 113 -9.69 -5.99 0.26
CA LEU A 113 -9.07 -6.70 -0.86
C LEU A 113 -9.89 -7.93 -1.27
N LYS A 114 -10.51 -8.65 -0.32
CA LYS A 114 -11.42 -9.76 -0.68
C LYS A 114 -12.63 -9.24 -1.45
N ASP A 115 -13.23 -8.15 -0.97
CA ASP A 115 -14.41 -7.51 -1.61
C ASP A 115 -14.12 -6.95 -3.01
N LEU A 116 -12.85 -6.67 -3.30
CA LEU A 116 -12.37 -6.22 -4.61
C LEU A 116 -11.96 -7.36 -5.54
N GLY A 117 -12.07 -8.62 -5.11
CA GLY A 117 -11.81 -9.79 -5.94
C GLY A 117 -10.35 -10.24 -5.97
N TYR A 118 -9.49 -9.72 -5.08
CA TYR A 118 -8.16 -10.30 -4.91
C TYR A 118 -8.26 -11.67 -4.23
N THR A 119 -7.28 -12.53 -4.51
CA THR A 119 -7.18 -13.86 -3.91
C THR A 119 -6.00 -13.94 -2.94
N GLU A 120 -5.96 -15.00 -2.15
CA GLU A 120 -4.91 -15.27 -1.17
C GLU A 120 -3.52 -15.39 -1.82
N GLN A 121 -3.44 -15.80 -3.10
CA GLN A 121 -2.19 -15.90 -3.86
C GLN A 121 -1.65 -14.52 -4.26
N MET A 122 -2.52 -13.52 -4.36
CA MET A 122 -2.17 -12.15 -4.75
C MET A 122 -1.78 -11.28 -3.55
N VAL A 123 -1.94 -11.75 -2.31
CA VAL A 123 -1.79 -10.91 -1.10
C VAL A 123 -0.78 -11.51 -0.13
N TYR A 124 0.21 -10.70 0.25
CA TYR A 124 1.17 -11.04 1.29
C TYR A 124 1.11 -10.04 2.44
N LYS A 125 0.95 -10.56 3.66
CA LYS A 125 0.87 -9.81 4.91
C LYS A 125 2.18 -9.95 5.68
N PHE A 126 2.78 -8.82 6.05
CA PHE A 126 3.97 -8.79 6.88
C PHE A 126 3.65 -9.09 8.34
#